data_AF-A0A0B1TWU7-F1
#
_entry.id   AF-A0A0B1TWU7-F1
#
_cell.length_a   1.000
_cell.length_b   1.000
_cell.length_c   1.000
_cell.angle_alpha   90.00
_cell.angle_beta   90.00
_cell.angle_gamma   90.00
#
_symmetry.space_group_name_H-M   'P 1'
#
loop_
_entity.id
_entity.type
_entity.pdbx_description
1 polymer ?
#
loop_
_entity_poly.entity_id
_entity_poly.type
_entity_poly.pdbx_seq_one_letter_code
_entity_poly.pdbx_strand_id
1 'polypeptide(L)'
;MADPGKSVAYFPSSSQAPTLKDMDLVNWLEKKLNDAGVWSGRTTASMLSREMLEELETCFQAIDVQTKLKIICCIPHMNPRKMDMVNNALTTLLDLGSKDADDWVETIADINDLNFRDITSTGVIIPACTNKDSHFSKTLEELTKCFQRHLEAGDLKLTPEGHNIASTSVNKASFGAPPEVQKCFILRKKPKSFNLSNDMTKREFFAFWRSTVPFFFFHLSLFSTYYYMLGICKLLLTLPLCLSGHIESSTPFAVRD
;
A
#
# COMPACT_ATOMS: atom_id res chain seq x y z
N MET A 1 67.63 -27.77 -56.78
CA MET A 1 67.24 -27.38 -55.41
C MET A 1 66.17 -26.31 -55.56
N ALA A 2 64.91 -26.69 -55.33
CA ALA A 2 63.73 -25.92 -55.71
C ALA A 2 62.83 -25.64 -54.49
N ASP A 3 62.34 -24.40 -54.46
CA ASP A 3 61.07 -23.83 -53.98
C ASP A 3 60.61 -23.87 -52.50
N PRO A 4 59.93 -22.79 -52.01
CA PRO A 4 59.47 -22.61 -50.64
C PRO A 4 58.03 -23.12 -50.46
N GLY A 5 57.82 -23.95 -49.44
CA GLY A 5 56.51 -24.51 -49.09
C GLY A 5 55.72 -23.62 -48.14
N LYS A 6 54.72 -22.90 -48.67
CA LYS A 6 53.58 -22.35 -47.94
C LYS A 6 52.92 -23.43 -47.07
N SER A 7 52.87 -23.25 -45.76
CA SER A 7 51.87 -23.94 -44.93
C SER A 7 50.68 -23.01 -44.74
N VAL A 8 49.64 -23.34 -45.47
CA VAL A 8 48.30 -22.75 -45.45
C VAL A 8 47.74 -22.81 -44.03
N ALA A 9 47.19 -21.69 -43.57
CA ALA A 9 46.39 -21.60 -42.37
C ALA A 9 45.18 -22.55 -42.48
N TYR A 10 45.18 -23.62 -41.68
CA TYR A 10 43.94 -24.32 -41.36
C TYR A 10 43.25 -23.54 -40.25
N PHE A 11 42.36 -22.62 -40.64
CA PHE A 11 41.26 -22.24 -39.76
C PHE A 11 40.23 -23.37 -39.83
N PRO A 12 39.93 -24.07 -38.72
CA PRO A 12 38.70 -24.84 -38.67
C PRO A 12 37.54 -23.84 -38.62
N SER A 13 36.99 -23.52 -39.79
CA SER A 13 35.61 -23.05 -39.88
C SER A 13 34.70 -24.25 -39.60
N SER A 14 34.19 -24.33 -38.38
CA SER A 14 32.99 -25.10 -38.07
C SER A 14 32.37 -24.61 -36.75
N SER A 15 31.42 -23.68 -36.88
CA SER A 15 30.11 -23.75 -36.23
C SER A 15 30.02 -24.10 -34.72
N GLN A 16 30.94 -23.63 -33.88
CA GLN A 16 30.82 -23.73 -32.40
C GLN A 16 30.40 -22.41 -31.72
N ALA A 17 30.06 -21.39 -32.50
CA ALA A 17 29.81 -20.04 -31.99
C ALA A 17 28.58 -19.87 -31.06
N PRO A 18 27.44 -20.59 -31.21
CA PRO A 18 26.32 -20.38 -30.30
C PRO A 18 26.57 -21.03 -28.93
N THR A 19 27.07 -22.27 -28.90
CA THR A 19 27.23 -23.04 -27.66
C THR A 19 28.30 -22.47 -26.71
N LEU A 20 29.36 -21.86 -27.26
CA LEU A 20 30.38 -21.20 -26.45
C LEU A 20 29.86 -19.90 -25.82
N LYS A 21 29.05 -19.13 -26.56
CA LYS A 21 28.42 -17.92 -26.04
C LYS A 21 27.43 -18.22 -24.93
N ASP A 22 26.60 -19.25 -25.13
CA ASP A 22 25.62 -19.71 -24.13
C ASP A 22 26.33 -20.12 -22.83
N MET A 23 27.42 -20.89 -22.94
CA MET A 23 28.19 -21.33 -21.77
C MET A 23 28.89 -20.17 -21.05
N ASP A 24 29.39 -19.18 -21.78
CA ASP A 24 29.96 -17.96 -21.20
C ASP A 24 28.88 -17.13 -20.48
N LEU A 25 27.67 -17.03 -21.05
CA LEU A 25 26.53 -16.34 -20.44
C LEU A 25 26.08 -17.05 -19.15
N VAL A 26 25.90 -18.37 -19.18
CA VAL A 26 25.53 -19.18 -18.00
C VAL A 26 26.53 -18.95 -16.87
N ASN A 27 27.83 -19.14 -17.15
CA ASN A 27 28.88 -18.94 -16.15
C ASN A 27 28.90 -17.50 -15.61
N TRP A 28 28.66 -16.51 -16.46
CA TRP A 28 28.59 -15.12 -16.05
C TRP A 28 27.39 -14.85 -15.14
N LEU A 29 26.21 -15.36 -15.51
CA LEU A 29 24.98 -15.22 -14.73
C LEU A 29 25.12 -15.86 -13.36
N GLU A 30 25.58 -17.10 -13.29
CA GLU A 30 25.78 -17.81 -12.02
C GLU A 30 26.78 -17.06 -11.14
N LYS A 31 27.90 -16.59 -11.70
CA LYS A 31 28.90 -15.84 -10.93
C LYS A 31 28.37 -14.50 -10.42
N LYS A 32 27.63 -13.75 -11.26
CA LYS A 32 27.14 -12.42 -10.90
C LYS A 32 25.92 -12.47 -9.99
N LEU A 33 25.02 -13.41 -10.23
CA LEU A 33 23.80 -13.54 -9.45
C LEU A 33 24.02 -14.27 -8.14
N ASN A 34 25.02 -15.14 -8.01
CA ASN A 34 25.37 -15.73 -6.72
C ASN A 34 26.11 -14.79 -5.78
N ASP A 35 26.83 -13.80 -6.31
CA ASP A 35 27.44 -12.73 -5.52
C ASP A 35 26.41 -11.68 -5.06
N ALA A 36 25.36 -11.46 -5.87
CA ALA A 36 24.16 -10.79 -5.39
C ALA A 36 23.49 -11.70 -4.34
N GLY A 37 23.17 -11.15 -3.17
CA GLY A 37 22.65 -11.90 -2.02
C GLY A 37 21.46 -12.83 -2.33
N VAL A 38 21.02 -13.58 -1.32
CA VAL A 38 20.00 -14.64 -1.48
C VAL A 38 18.70 -14.18 -2.14
N TRP A 39 18.36 -12.89 -2.00
CA TRP A 39 17.14 -12.30 -2.54
C TRP A 39 17.40 -11.46 -3.79
N SER A 40 16.55 -11.64 -4.80
CA SER A 40 16.52 -10.76 -5.96
C SER A 40 16.04 -9.37 -5.57
N GLY A 41 16.66 -8.35 -6.16
CA GLY A 41 16.29 -6.96 -5.93
C GLY A 41 16.34 -6.12 -7.20
N ARG A 42 16.16 -4.80 -7.05
CA ARG A 42 16.18 -3.84 -8.16
C ARG A 42 17.53 -3.85 -8.91
N THR A 43 18.63 -4.14 -8.21
CA THR A 43 19.97 -4.26 -8.81
C THR A 43 20.03 -5.42 -9.79
N THR A 44 19.57 -6.61 -9.37
CA THR A 44 19.44 -7.80 -10.23
C THR A 44 18.58 -7.51 -11.46
N ALA A 45 17.41 -6.90 -11.24
CA ALA A 45 16.50 -6.52 -12.31
C ALA A 45 17.12 -5.54 -13.32
N SER A 46 18.01 -4.64 -12.86
CA SER A 46 18.72 -3.69 -13.73
C SER A 46 19.84 -4.35 -14.56
N MET A 47 20.47 -5.40 -14.03
CA MET A 47 21.60 -6.09 -14.64
C MET A 47 21.21 -6.94 -15.84
N LEU A 48 20.01 -7.53 -15.83
CA LEU A 48 19.51 -8.33 -16.95
C LEU A 48 19.17 -7.43 -18.14
N SER A 49 19.99 -7.43 -19.20
CA SER A 49 19.68 -6.67 -20.41
C SER A 49 18.61 -7.38 -21.25
N ARG A 50 18.11 -6.70 -22.30
CA ARG A 50 17.17 -7.31 -23.26
C ARG A 50 17.83 -8.51 -23.93
N GLU A 51 19.04 -8.33 -24.40
CA GLU A 51 19.82 -9.32 -25.15
C GLU A 51 20.07 -10.56 -24.29
N MET A 52 20.39 -10.38 -23.00
CA MET A 52 20.55 -11.49 -22.06
C MET A 52 19.25 -12.28 -21.87
N LEU A 53 18.09 -11.62 -21.82
CA LEU A 53 16.79 -12.28 -21.69
C LEU A 53 16.40 -13.05 -22.96
N GLU A 54 16.79 -12.56 -24.12
CA GLU A 54 16.59 -13.25 -25.41
C GLU A 54 17.52 -14.48 -25.52
N GLU A 55 18.78 -14.36 -25.12
CA GLU A 55 19.74 -15.48 -25.08
C GLU A 55 19.39 -16.53 -24.00
N LEU A 56 18.67 -16.13 -22.95
CA LEU A 56 18.21 -17.06 -21.91
C LEU A 56 17.26 -18.13 -22.47
N GLU A 57 16.54 -17.87 -23.56
CA GLU A 57 15.63 -18.86 -24.18
C GLU A 57 16.35 -20.17 -24.55
N THR A 58 17.60 -20.10 -25.02
CA THR A 58 18.36 -21.28 -25.48
C THR A 58 19.14 -21.97 -24.36
N CYS A 59 19.52 -21.22 -23.31
CA CYS A 59 20.41 -21.72 -22.26
C CYS A 59 19.77 -21.85 -20.88
N PHE A 60 18.49 -21.50 -20.70
CA PHE A 60 17.80 -21.52 -19.39
C PHE A 60 17.94 -22.87 -18.68
N GLN A 61 17.78 -23.98 -19.40
CA GLN A 61 17.85 -25.33 -18.83
C GLN A 61 19.23 -25.70 -18.28
N ALA A 62 20.30 -25.07 -18.77
CA ALA A 62 21.67 -25.33 -18.33
C ALA A 62 22.06 -24.57 -17.05
N ILE A 63 21.25 -23.59 -16.63
CA ILE A 63 21.51 -22.75 -15.46
C ILE A 63 21.13 -23.49 -14.18
N ASP A 64 21.89 -23.27 -13.10
CA ASP A 64 21.54 -23.80 -11.79
C ASP A 64 20.21 -23.26 -11.24
N VAL A 65 19.55 -24.06 -10.40
CA VAL A 65 18.22 -23.74 -9.83
C VAL A 65 18.21 -22.42 -9.06
N GLN A 66 19.27 -22.09 -8.29
CA GLN A 66 19.30 -20.84 -7.51
C GLN A 66 19.34 -19.62 -8.42
N THR A 67 20.14 -19.69 -9.50
CA THR A 67 20.21 -18.60 -10.47
C THR A 67 18.91 -18.45 -11.25
N LYS A 68 18.25 -19.56 -11.65
CA LYS A 68 16.90 -19.54 -12.27
C LYS A 68 15.89 -18.82 -11.39
N LEU A 69 15.81 -19.19 -10.11
CA LEU A 69 14.91 -18.57 -9.14
C LEU A 69 15.20 -17.08 -8.99
N LYS A 70 16.49 -16.68 -8.96
CA LYS A 70 16.85 -15.27 -8.88
C LYS A 70 16.40 -14.47 -10.10
N ILE A 71 16.55 -15.03 -11.31
CA ILE A 71 16.09 -14.40 -12.56
C ILE A 71 14.56 -14.23 -12.52
N ILE A 72 13.82 -15.28 -12.20
CA ILE A 72 12.34 -15.23 -12.18
C ILE A 72 11.83 -14.27 -11.10
N CYS A 73 12.36 -14.35 -9.87
CA CYS A 73 11.96 -13.49 -8.75
C CYS A 73 12.27 -12.00 -8.97
N CYS A 74 13.17 -11.65 -9.91
CA CYS A 74 13.48 -10.25 -10.16
C CYS A 74 12.51 -9.56 -11.12
N ILE A 75 11.64 -10.31 -11.82
CA ILE A 75 10.69 -9.77 -12.81
C ILE A 75 9.78 -8.70 -12.20
N PRO A 76 9.14 -8.89 -11.02
CA PRO A 76 8.32 -7.86 -10.40
C PRO A 76 9.10 -6.59 -9.98
N HIS A 77 10.43 -6.67 -9.90
CA HIS A 77 11.29 -5.54 -9.58
C HIS A 77 11.72 -4.73 -10.81
N MET A 78 11.40 -5.19 -12.03
CA MET A 78 11.67 -4.46 -13.26
C MET A 78 10.77 -3.22 -13.39
N ASN A 79 11.28 -2.19 -14.05
CA ASN A 79 10.49 -1.01 -14.40
C ASN A 79 9.41 -1.41 -15.43
N PRO A 80 8.14 -0.98 -15.29
CA PRO A 80 7.09 -1.24 -16.28
C PRO A 80 7.51 -1.01 -17.74
N ARG A 81 8.22 0.10 -18.03
CA ARG A 81 8.71 0.39 -19.39
C ARG A 81 9.67 -0.67 -19.92
N LYS A 82 10.51 -1.21 -19.04
CA LYS A 82 11.44 -2.29 -19.39
C LYS A 82 10.68 -3.60 -19.60
N MET A 83 9.71 -3.90 -18.75
CA MET A 83 8.86 -5.09 -18.90
C MET A 83 8.12 -5.10 -20.24
N ASP A 84 7.55 -3.96 -20.66
CA ASP A 84 6.89 -3.83 -21.97
C ASP A 84 7.86 -4.10 -23.13
N MET A 85 9.10 -3.61 -22.99
CA MET A 85 10.15 -3.77 -23.99
C MET A 85 10.61 -5.22 -24.18
N VAL A 86 10.65 -6.01 -23.10
CA VAL A 86 11.13 -7.40 -23.09
C VAL A 86 10.00 -8.42 -22.91
N ASN A 87 8.75 -8.00 -23.13
CA ASN A 87 7.54 -8.79 -22.86
C ASN A 87 7.58 -10.19 -23.51
N ASN A 88 7.96 -10.25 -24.79
CA ASN A 88 8.03 -11.52 -25.52
C ASN A 88 9.06 -12.47 -24.90
N ALA A 89 10.27 -11.97 -24.61
CA ALA A 89 11.33 -12.77 -23.99
C ALA A 89 10.94 -13.24 -22.58
N LEU A 90 10.29 -12.39 -21.79
CA LEU A 90 9.78 -12.76 -20.46
C LEU A 90 8.67 -13.82 -20.54
N THR A 91 7.76 -13.70 -21.51
CA THR A 91 6.67 -14.68 -21.70
C THR A 91 7.24 -16.06 -22.05
N THR A 92 8.20 -16.11 -22.99
CA THR A 92 8.88 -17.37 -23.34
C THR A 92 9.66 -17.93 -22.15
N LEU A 93 10.38 -17.08 -21.41
CA LEU A 93 11.13 -17.49 -20.23
C LEU A 93 10.22 -18.09 -19.14
N LEU A 94 9.06 -17.48 -18.91
CA LEU A 94 8.09 -17.97 -17.92
C LEU A 94 7.41 -19.27 -18.39
N ASP A 95 7.16 -19.44 -19.70
CA ASP A 95 6.68 -20.71 -20.26
C ASP A 95 7.72 -21.85 -20.16
N LEU A 96 9.01 -21.54 -20.26
CA LEU A 96 10.08 -22.50 -19.99
C LEU A 96 10.17 -22.83 -18.49
N GLY A 97 10.05 -21.82 -17.63
CA GLY A 97 10.08 -21.98 -16.18
C GLY A 97 8.91 -22.79 -15.63
N SER A 98 7.71 -22.65 -16.19
CA SER A 98 6.51 -23.41 -15.78
C SER A 98 6.55 -24.89 -16.19
N LYS A 99 7.58 -25.31 -16.93
CA LYS A 99 7.84 -26.71 -17.33
C LYS A 99 9.17 -27.22 -16.76
N ASP A 100 9.78 -26.47 -15.85
CA ASP A 100 11.03 -26.85 -15.22
C ASP A 100 10.84 -28.10 -14.34
N ALA A 101 11.92 -28.84 -14.12
CA ALA A 101 11.88 -30.04 -13.29
C ALA A 101 11.89 -29.71 -11.78
N ASP A 102 12.27 -28.48 -11.41
CA ASP A 102 12.23 -28.00 -10.03
C ASP A 102 10.89 -27.35 -9.69
N ASP A 103 10.23 -27.87 -8.65
CA ASP A 103 8.90 -27.42 -8.22
C ASP A 103 8.84 -25.93 -7.85
N TRP A 104 9.92 -25.35 -7.33
CA TRP A 104 9.96 -23.93 -6.97
C TRP A 104 10.07 -23.06 -8.21
N VAL A 105 10.89 -23.46 -9.18
CA VAL A 105 11.00 -22.77 -10.47
C VAL A 105 9.65 -22.81 -11.19
N GLU A 106 9.02 -23.98 -11.26
CA GLU A 106 7.68 -24.17 -11.85
C GLU A 106 6.65 -23.23 -11.20
N THR A 107 6.53 -23.29 -9.87
CA THR A 107 5.51 -22.56 -9.12
C THR A 107 5.67 -21.05 -9.24
N ILE A 108 6.90 -20.54 -9.09
CA ILE A 108 7.14 -19.09 -9.13
C ILE A 108 7.00 -18.57 -10.57
N ALA A 109 7.43 -19.34 -11.58
CA ALA A 109 7.23 -18.97 -12.98
C ALA A 109 5.74 -18.89 -13.32
N ASP A 110 4.94 -19.86 -12.89
CA ASP A 110 3.49 -19.87 -13.16
C ASP A 110 2.76 -18.72 -12.45
N ILE A 111 3.08 -18.46 -11.17
CA ILE A 111 2.55 -17.29 -10.44
C ILE A 111 2.94 -16.00 -11.18
N ASN A 112 4.18 -15.88 -11.64
CA ASN A 112 4.62 -14.69 -12.35
C ASN A 112 4.01 -14.57 -13.76
N ASP A 113 3.74 -15.65 -14.48
CA ASP A 113 3.04 -15.61 -15.78
C ASP A 113 1.61 -15.12 -15.62
N LEU A 114 0.87 -15.70 -14.66
CA LEU A 114 -0.49 -15.27 -14.35
C LEU A 114 -0.52 -13.79 -13.97
N ASN A 115 0.41 -13.38 -13.11
CA ASN A 115 0.56 -11.99 -12.75
C ASN A 115 0.99 -11.14 -13.92
N PHE A 116 1.86 -11.56 -14.82
CA PHE A 116 2.29 -10.74 -15.95
C PHE A 116 1.13 -10.46 -16.91
N ARG A 117 0.26 -11.45 -17.12
CA ARG A 117 -0.98 -11.29 -17.89
C ARG A 117 -1.96 -10.33 -17.20
N ASP A 118 -2.04 -10.33 -15.87
CA ASP A 118 -2.94 -9.47 -15.08
C ASP A 118 -2.32 -8.14 -14.61
N ILE A 119 -1.00 -7.98 -14.64
CA ILE A 119 -0.22 -6.84 -14.09
C ILE A 119 -0.50 -5.58 -14.89
N THR A 120 -0.92 -5.72 -16.14
CA THR A 120 -1.41 -4.59 -16.96
C THR A 120 -2.74 -4.03 -16.46
N SER A 121 -3.44 -4.71 -15.54
CA SER A 121 -4.76 -4.30 -15.03
C SER A 121 -4.79 -3.98 -13.53
N THR A 122 -4.12 -4.77 -12.66
CA THR A 122 -4.45 -4.75 -11.21
C THR A 122 -3.32 -4.28 -10.29
N GLY A 123 -2.05 -4.39 -10.70
CA GLY A 123 -0.90 -3.99 -9.86
C GLY A 123 -0.72 -4.82 -8.57
N VAL A 124 -1.35 -5.99 -8.48
CA VAL A 124 -1.34 -6.88 -7.32
C VAL A 124 -0.83 -8.25 -7.77
N ILE A 125 0.02 -8.87 -6.95
CA ILE A 125 0.45 -10.26 -7.14
C ILE A 125 -0.67 -11.17 -6.62
N ILE A 126 -1.32 -11.91 -7.51
CA ILE A 126 -2.28 -12.95 -7.23
C ILE A 126 -1.50 -14.26 -7.04
N PRO A 127 -1.50 -14.85 -5.83
CA PRO A 127 -0.82 -16.11 -5.55
C PRO A 127 -1.73 -17.28 -5.97
N ALA A 128 -2.06 -17.35 -7.26
CA ALA A 128 -2.81 -18.44 -7.85
C ALA A 128 -1.91 -19.19 -8.85
N CYS A 129 -2.08 -20.50 -8.88
CA CYS A 129 -1.36 -21.39 -9.77
C CYS A 129 -2.35 -21.99 -10.78
N THR A 130 -1.98 -22.06 -12.05
CA THR A 130 -2.78 -22.69 -13.11
C THR A 130 -2.79 -24.21 -12.97
N ASN A 131 -1.67 -24.79 -12.51
CA ASN A 131 -1.52 -26.21 -12.26
C ASN A 131 -2.14 -26.60 -10.90
N LYS A 132 -3.33 -27.21 -10.94
CA LYS A 132 -4.03 -27.69 -9.75
C LYS A 132 -3.35 -28.90 -9.09
N ASP A 133 -2.55 -29.64 -9.84
CA ASP A 133 -1.83 -30.80 -9.34
C ASP A 133 -0.48 -30.45 -8.71
N SER A 134 -0.05 -29.19 -8.79
CA SER A 134 1.20 -28.71 -8.19
C SER A 134 1.18 -28.87 -6.66
N HIS A 135 2.38 -29.06 -6.08
CA HIS A 135 2.53 -29.15 -4.63
C HIS A 135 2.04 -27.88 -3.92
N PHE A 136 2.25 -26.72 -4.54
CA PHE A 136 1.77 -25.43 -4.05
C PHE A 136 0.24 -25.36 -3.96
N SER A 137 -0.47 -25.74 -5.03
CA SER A 137 -1.94 -25.76 -5.07
C SER A 137 -2.55 -26.68 -4.00
N LYS A 138 -1.97 -27.88 -3.83
CA LYS A 138 -2.39 -28.83 -2.79
C LYS A 138 -2.18 -28.27 -1.39
N THR A 139 -1.01 -27.67 -1.14
CA THR A 139 -0.69 -27.03 0.15
C THR A 139 -1.64 -25.88 0.45
N LEU A 140 -1.97 -25.06 -0.56
CA LEU A 140 -2.92 -23.95 -0.42
C LEU A 140 -4.33 -24.45 -0.10
N GLU A 141 -4.77 -25.55 -0.71
CA GLU A 141 -6.06 -26.17 -0.42
C GLU A 141 -6.10 -26.74 1.01
N GLU A 142 -5.05 -27.44 1.43
CA GLU A 142 -4.92 -27.95 2.81
C GLU A 142 -4.92 -26.82 3.84
N LEU A 143 -4.20 -25.73 3.55
CA LEU A 143 -4.18 -24.54 4.39
C LEU A 143 -5.57 -23.89 4.47
N THR A 144 -6.28 -23.78 3.35
CA THR A 144 -7.64 -23.26 3.30
C THR A 144 -8.59 -24.11 4.15
N LYS A 145 -8.51 -25.44 4.03
CA LYS A 145 -9.28 -26.38 4.86
C LYS A 145 -8.91 -26.27 6.35
N CYS A 146 -7.63 -26.04 6.65
CA CYS A 146 -7.16 -25.81 8.01
C CYS A 146 -7.78 -24.52 8.60
N PHE A 147 -7.72 -23.41 7.87
CA PHE A 147 -8.31 -22.14 8.27
C PHE A 147 -9.82 -22.25 8.46
N GLN A 148 -10.53 -22.93 7.55
CA GLN A 148 -11.97 -23.12 7.66
C GLN A 148 -12.35 -23.88 8.94
N ARG A 149 -11.60 -24.94 9.28
CA ARG A 149 -11.80 -25.69 10.54
C ARG A 149 -11.58 -24.82 11.78
N HIS A 150 -10.52 -24.01 11.81
CA HIS A 150 -10.25 -23.11 12.93
C HIS A 150 -11.23 -21.93 13.01
N LEU A 151 -11.75 -21.47 11.86
CA LEU A 151 -12.81 -20.47 11.80
C LEU A 151 -14.10 -21.01 12.43
N GLU A 152 -14.50 -22.23 12.09
CA GLU A 152 -15.67 -22.92 12.66
C GLU A 152 -15.49 -23.22 14.16
N ALA A 153 -14.27 -23.53 14.60
CA ALA A 153 -13.94 -23.74 16.01
C ALA A 153 -13.86 -22.43 16.82
N GLY A 154 -13.76 -21.27 16.17
CA GLY A 154 -13.63 -19.97 16.83
C GLY A 154 -12.22 -19.69 17.41
N ASP A 155 -11.20 -20.37 16.90
CA ASP A 155 -9.80 -20.25 17.36
C ASP A 155 -9.07 -19.04 16.76
N LEU A 156 -9.59 -18.49 15.65
CA LEU A 156 -8.99 -17.38 14.92
C LEU A 156 -9.27 -16.03 15.63
N LYS A 157 -8.51 -15.76 16.70
CA LYS A 157 -8.65 -14.54 17.52
C LYS A 157 -7.60 -13.46 17.22
N LEU A 158 -6.76 -13.67 16.21
CA LEU A 158 -5.71 -12.72 15.85
C LEU A 158 -6.30 -11.57 15.03
N THR A 159 -6.06 -10.35 15.50
CA THR A 159 -6.39 -9.12 14.76
C THR A 159 -5.20 -8.70 13.90
N PRO A 160 -5.42 -8.22 12.66
CA PRO A 160 -4.33 -7.70 11.82
C PRO A 160 -3.61 -6.51 12.47
N GLU A 161 -2.35 -6.27 12.07
CA GLU A 161 -1.51 -5.19 12.65
C GLU A 161 -2.15 -3.79 12.54
N GLY A 162 -2.94 -3.54 11.49
CA GLY A 162 -3.66 -2.28 11.28
C GLY A 162 -4.85 -2.05 12.23
N HIS A 163 -5.27 -3.06 12.99
CA HIS A 163 -6.43 -2.98 13.88
C HIS A 163 -6.29 -1.88 14.94
N ASN A 164 -5.07 -1.66 15.45
CA ASN A 164 -4.82 -0.70 16.51
C ASN A 164 -4.80 0.76 16.03
N ILE A 165 -4.76 0.98 14.72
CA ILE A 165 -4.68 2.31 14.10
C ILE A 165 -6.07 2.75 13.62
N ALA A 166 -6.88 1.81 13.14
CA ALA A 166 -8.20 2.09 12.61
C ALA A 166 -9.25 2.34 13.71
N SER A 167 -10.29 3.09 13.37
CA SER A 167 -11.42 3.29 14.28
C SER A 167 -12.17 1.98 14.52
N THR A 168 -12.87 1.92 15.66
CA THR A 168 -13.71 0.77 16.01
C THR A 168 -14.80 0.48 14.98
N SER A 169 -15.33 1.51 14.29
CA SER A 169 -16.31 1.34 13.21
C SER A 169 -15.70 0.71 11.95
N VAL A 170 -14.50 1.14 11.56
CA VAL A 170 -13.77 0.58 10.40
C VAL A 170 -13.40 -0.87 10.68
N ASN A 171 -12.82 -1.14 11.85
CA ASN A 171 -12.49 -2.50 12.27
C ASN A 171 -13.71 -3.41 12.29
N LYS A 172 -14.86 -2.91 12.76
CA LYS A 172 -16.10 -3.67 12.77
C LYS A 172 -16.61 -3.99 11.36
N ALA A 173 -16.48 -3.06 10.42
CA ALA A 173 -16.88 -3.27 9.04
C ALA A 173 -15.95 -4.25 8.31
N SER A 174 -14.63 -4.17 8.55
CA SER A 174 -13.63 -4.99 7.86
C SER A 174 -13.45 -6.39 8.45
N PHE A 175 -13.54 -6.53 9.78
CA PHE A 175 -13.19 -7.77 10.48
C PHE A 175 -14.33 -8.33 11.33
N GLY A 176 -15.50 -7.68 11.32
CA GLY A 176 -16.65 -8.09 12.13
C GLY A 176 -16.58 -7.62 13.58
N ALA A 177 -17.46 -8.15 14.42
CA ALA A 177 -17.54 -7.73 15.82
C ALA A 177 -16.25 -8.08 16.58
N PRO A 178 -15.75 -7.20 17.48
CA PRO A 178 -14.59 -7.50 18.29
C PRO A 178 -14.85 -8.72 19.19
N PRO A 179 -13.83 -9.56 19.45
CA PRO A 179 -13.97 -10.73 20.30
C PRO A 179 -14.40 -10.32 21.72
N GLU A 180 -15.26 -11.12 22.33
CA GLU A 180 -15.74 -10.84 23.69
C GLU A 180 -14.57 -10.93 24.68
N VAL A 181 -14.40 -9.87 25.47
CA VAL A 181 -13.34 -9.80 26.47
C VAL A 181 -13.67 -10.79 27.59
N GLN A 182 -12.82 -11.80 27.74
CA GLN A 182 -12.95 -12.78 28.83
C GLN A 182 -12.79 -12.09 30.18
N LYS A 183 -13.86 -12.10 30.98
CA LYS A 183 -13.84 -11.54 32.34
C LYS A 183 -13.19 -12.51 33.30
N CYS A 184 -11.88 -12.39 33.49
CA CYS A 184 -11.14 -13.27 34.42
C CYS A 184 -11.49 -13.02 35.89
N PHE A 185 -11.93 -11.80 36.24
CA PHE A 185 -12.30 -11.45 37.61
C PHE A 185 -13.27 -10.27 37.62
N ILE A 186 -13.92 -10.05 38.76
CA ILE A 186 -14.86 -8.95 38.99
C ILE A 186 -14.20 -7.90 39.89
N LEU A 187 -13.99 -6.68 39.38
CA LEU A 187 -13.52 -5.57 40.20
C LEU A 187 -14.63 -5.11 41.17
N ARG A 188 -14.35 -5.15 42.47
CA ARG A 188 -15.25 -4.63 43.51
C ARG A 188 -15.14 -3.12 43.73
N LYS A 189 -14.01 -2.51 43.37
CA LYS A 189 -13.74 -1.07 43.50
C LYS A 189 -13.09 -0.57 42.21
N LYS A 190 -13.40 0.67 41.81
CA LYS A 190 -12.77 1.31 40.65
C LYS A 190 -11.25 1.49 40.89
N PRO A 191 -10.41 1.36 39.85
CA PRO A 191 -8.96 1.53 40.00
C PRO A 191 -8.60 2.98 40.29
N LYS A 192 -7.41 3.21 40.86
CA LYS A 192 -6.91 4.56 41.17
C LYS A 192 -6.83 5.46 39.93
N SER A 193 -6.59 4.90 38.75
CA SER A 193 -6.58 5.61 37.47
C SER A 193 -7.91 6.27 37.12
N PHE A 194 -9.04 5.72 37.58
CA PHE A 194 -10.35 6.32 37.37
C PHE A 194 -10.48 7.66 38.09
N ASN A 195 -10.02 7.74 39.34
CA ASN A 195 -10.03 9.00 40.10
C ASN A 195 -9.09 10.02 39.47
N LEU A 196 -7.89 9.59 39.05
CA LEU A 196 -6.91 10.43 38.38
C LEU A 196 -7.45 11.03 37.07
N SER A 197 -8.09 10.22 36.22
CA SER A 197 -8.70 10.69 34.98
C SER A 197 -9.76 11.77 35.24
N ASN A 198 -10.63 11.55 36.23
CA ASN A 198 -11.68 12.50 36.58
C ASN A 198 -11.11 13.83 37.12
N ASP A 199 -10.03 13.77 37.91
CA ASP A 199 -9.36 14.97 38.41
C ASP A 199 -8.69 15.77 37.28
N MET A 200 -8.12 15.08 36.28
CA MET A 200 -7.58 15.74 35.08
C MET A 200 -8.68 16.42 34.26
N THR A 201 -9.79 15.74 33.98
CA THR A 201 -10.93 16.32 33.25
C THR A 201 -11.52 17.53 33.97
N LYS A 202 -11.65 17.48 35.30
CA LYS A 202 -12.11 18.64 36.08
C LYS A 202 -11.15 19.83 35.94
N ARG A 203 -9.85 19.61 36.04
CA ARG A 203 -8.84 20.67 35.89
C ARG A 203 -8.88 21.30 34.49
N GLU A 204 -9.02 20.48 33.44
CA GLU A 204 -9.18 20.97 32.07
C GLU A 204 -10.45 21.80 31.90
N PHE A 205 -11.58 21.35 32.47
CA PHE A 205 -12.83 22.09 32.47
C PHE A 205 -12.71 23.44 33.20
N PHE A 206 -12.08 23.46 34.37
CA PHE A 206 -11.82 24.71 35.11
C PHE A 206 -10.88 25.65 34.35
N ALA A 207 -9.85 25.12 33.69
CA ALA A 207 -8.93 25.91 32.88
C ALA A 207 -9.64 26.51 31.65
N PHE A 208 -10.49 25.74 30.97
CA PHE A 208 -11.32 26.22 29.87
C PHE A 208 -12.25 27.35 30.33
N TRP A 209 -12.98 27.17 31.44
CA TRP A 209 -13.89 28.18 31.97
C TRP A 209 -13.16 29.47 32.37
N ARG A 210 -11.99 29.34 33.02
CA ARG A 210 -11.15 30.49 33.40
C ARG A 210 -10.61 31.26 32.19
N SER A 211 -10.36 30.59 31.06
CA SER A 211 -9.86 31.22 29.83
C SER A 211 -10.98 31.81 28.98
N THR A 212 -12.10 31.11 28.81
CA THR A 212 -13.14 31.47 27.84
C THR A 212 -14.19 32.43 28.39
N VAL A 213 -14.52 32.36 29.69
CA VAL A 213 -15.56 33.23 30.28
C VAL A 213 -15.17 34.71 30.33
N PRO A 214 -13.92 35.11 30.63
CA PRO A 214 -13.53 36.51 30.53
C PRO A 214 -13.65 37.06 29.11
N PHE A 215 -13.33 36.25 28.09
CA PHE A 215 -13.45 36.66 26.68
C PHE A 215 -14.90 36.84 26.24
N PHE A 216 -15.82 35.96 26.64
CA PHE A 216 -17.26 36.12 26.36
C PHE A 216 -17.84 37.35 27.05
N PHE A 217 -17.48 37.60 28.31
CA PHE A 217 -17.91 38.81 29.03
C PHE A 217 -17.33 40.10 28.42
N PHE A 218 -16.07 40.08 27.96
CA PHE A 218 -15.46 41.22 27.28
C PHE A 218 -16.16 41.52 25.94
N HIS A 219 -16.50 40.49 25.16
CA HIS A 219 -17.16 40.65 23.86
C HIS A 219 -18.62 41.11 23.99
N LEU A 220 -19.35 40.63 24.99
CA LEU A 220 -20.70 41.15 25.31
C LEU A 220 -20.65 42.61 25.81
N SER A 221 -19.65 42.95 26.63
CA SER A 221 -19.48 44.33 27.11
C SER A 221 -19.17 45.28 25.96
N LEU A 222 -18.32 44.90 25.00
CA LEU A 222 -18.04 45.70 23.80
C LEU A 222 -19.27 45.86 22.91
N PHE A 223 -20.08 44.81 22.73
CA PHE A 223 -21.35 44.90 22.00
C PHE A 223 -22.36 45.84 22.68
N SER A 224 -22.48 45.75 24.01
CA SER A 224 -23.35 46.64 24.79
C SER A 224 -22.88 48.10 24.71
N THR A 225 -21.57 48.34 24.75
CA THR A 225 -20.99 49.70 24.66
C THR A 225 -21.16 50.29 23.26
N TYR A 226 -21.03 49.48 22.22
CA TYR A 226 -21.23 49.90 20.83
C TYR A 226 -22.68 50.31 20.55
N TYR A 227 -23.67 49.57 21.07
CA TYR A 227 -25.08 49.93 20.98
C TYR A 227 -25.44 51.18 21.79
N TYR A 228 -24.85 51.36 22.98
CA TYR A 228 -25.02 52.59 23.76
C TYR A 228 -24.44 53.82 23.04
N MET A 229 -23.27 53.69 22.40
CA MET A 229 -22.67 54.77 21.61
C MET A 229 -23.49 55.09 20.34
N LEU A 230 -24.02 54.08 19.63
CA LEU A 230 -24.93 54.32 18.50
C LEU A 230 -26.23 55.02 18.93
N GLY A 231 -26.77 54.67 20.11
CA GLY A 231 -27.97 55.31 20.67
C GLY A 231 -27.75 56.79 21.02
N ILE A 232 -26.59 57.12 21.60
CA ILE A 232 -26.21 58.49 21.94
C ILE A 232 -25.98 59.34 20.68
N CYS A 233 -25.32 58.78 19.65
CA CYS A 233 -25.13 59.50 18.37
C CYS A 233 -26.47 59.80 17.67
N LYS A 234 -27.47 58.93 17.78
CA LYS A 234 -28.81 59.15 17.20
C LYS A 234 -29.60 60.23 17.94
N LEU A 235 -29.41 60.35 19.26
CA LEU A 235 -30.05 61.38 20.07
C LEU A 235 -29.45 62.78 19.81
N LEU A 236 -28.14 62.88 19.56
CA LEU A 236 -27.45 64.13 19.24
C LEU A 236 -27.73 64.66 17.82
N LEU A 237 -28.11 63.80 16.87
CA LEU A 237 -28.42 64.18 15.49
C LEU A 237 -29.90 64.57 15.25
N THR A 238 -30.77 64.48 16.26
CA THR A 238 -32.22 64.73 16.11
C THR A 238 -32.70 66.02 16.80
N LEU A 239 -31.80 66.97 17.06
CA LEU A 239 -32.16 68.31 17.57
C LEU A 239 -31.86 69.40 16.54
N PRO A 240 -32.81 69.73 15.64
CA PRO A 240 -32.89 71.04 15.03
C PRO A 240 -34.03 71.87 15.66
N LEU A 241 -33.65 73.06 16.11
CA LEU A 241 -34.28 74.36 15.82
C LEU A 241 -35.79 74.41 15.53
N CYS A 242 -36.49 75.04 16.48
CA CYS A 242 -37.46 76.12 16.30
C CYS A 242 -38.67 75.99 15.33
N LEU A 243 -39.81 76.29 15.95
CA LEU A 243 -40.93 77.12 15.45
C LEU A 243 -41.96 76.50 14.47
N SER A 244 -43.20 76.53 14.98
CA SER A 244 -44.42 77.03 14.31
C SER A 244 -45.50 76.01 13.95
N GLY A 245 -46.72 76.31 14.40
CA GLY A 245 -47.91 76.19 13.55
C GLY A 245 -48.76 74.92 13.64
N HIS A 246 -49.65 74.89 14.63
CA HIS A 246 -51.11 74.74 14.51
C HIS A 246 -51.74 73.84 13.40
N ILE A 247 -52.74 73.04 13.85
CA ILE A 247 -54.02 72.62 13.22
C ILE A 247 -54.25 71.09 13.11
N GLU A 248 -55.15 70.66 14.01
CA GLU A 248 -56.27 69.69 13.93
C GLU A 248 -56.20 68.32 13.23
N SER A 249 -56.63 67.33 14.02
CA SER A 249 -57.54 66.20 13.72
C SER A 249 -57.15 65.24 12.59
N SER A 250 -57.06 63.93 12.77
CA SER A 250 -58.14 63.07 13.24
C SER A 250 -57.62 61.63 13.33
N THR A 251 -58.04 60.89 14.35
CA THR A 251 -57.92 59.44 14.54
C THR A 251 -59.17 58.75 13.94
N PRO A 252 -59.39 57.42 14.07
CA PRO A 252 -58.49 56.25 14.13
C PRO A 252 -58.97 55.10 13.20
N PHE A 253 -58.22 54.00 13.09
CA PHE A 253 -58.69 52.60 13.05
C PHE A 253 -57.43 51.72 13.06
N ALA A 254 -57.05 51.02 14.15
CA ALA A 254 -57.52 49.70 14.60
C ALA A 254 -57.55 48.70 13.41
N VAL A 255 -56.85 47.57 13.37
CA VAL A 255 -56.74 46.45 14.34
C VAL A 255 -55.50 45.61 13.97
N ARG A 256 -55.02 44.85 14.97
CA ARG A 256 -53.93 43.85 14.95
C ARG A 256 -54.17 42.66 14.01
N ASP A 257 -53.08 41.89 13.91
CA ASP A 257 -52.89 40.49 13.50
C ASP A 257 -52.44 40.26 12.05
#